data_AF-A0A7K4H6H5-F1
#
_entry.id   AF-A0A7K4H6H5-F1
#
_cell.length_a   1.000
_cell.length_b   1.000
_cell.length_c   1.000
_cell.angle_alpha   90.00
_cell.angle_beta   90.00
_cell.angle_gamma   90.00
#
_symmetry.space_group_name_H-M   'P 1'
#
loop_
_entity.id
_entity.type
_entity.pdbx_description
1 polymer ?
#
loop_
_entity_poly.entity_id
_entity_poly.type
_entity_poly.pdbx_seq_one_letter_code
_entity_poly.pdbx_strand_id
1 'polypeptide(L)'
;MAKPQIRCPICSKWKFIEIADDVTKNVAKGLLAINIAAGMICDHSFIAYIDKNLTVRDCLVADFKIELPRSAPTEETEEDASPETDRIKFDLIKLNIPELLMAYVIKAILYGRKTVLILDQEFLFNHIKNFFRYVFDKSFEFDMEIILEEEHKRNEGKYKEFLVFKKLEVIRDKNKIIDPKKLDLEKAIVHKFFAEYDLIAGLNSIRNKLNKIYEFSKDIAELIENHKEKPITSKILINHISEAYGEKIQMPYLNYLIDIVRYYFKVEVPKIDGVSNLLGFL
;
A
#
# COMPACT_ATOMS: atom_id res chain seq x y z
N MET A 1 -19.40 -16.82 1.47
CA MET A 1 -18.66 -16.35 0.29
C MET A 1 -19.66 -15.90 -0.76
N ALA A 2 -19.46 -14.74 -1.35
CA ALA A 2 -20.30 -14.21 -2.40
C ALA A 2 -19.64 -14.40 -3.77
N LYS A 3 -20.31 -15.11 -4.67
CA LYS A 3 -19.85 -15.33 -6.05
C LYS A 3 -20.92 -14.85 -7.04
N PRO A 4 -21.15 -13.54 -7.19
CA PRO A 4 -22.06 -13.06 -8.23
C PRO A 4 -21.55 -13.50 -9.60
N GLN A 5 -22.48 -14.00 -10.41
CA GLN A 5 -22.23 -14.28 -11.81
C GLN A 5 -22.43 -13.00 -12.61
N ILE A 6 -21.38 -12.50 -13.23
CA ILE A 6 -21.42 -11.24 -13.96
C ILE A 6 -21.26 -11.52 -15.45
N ARG A 7 -22.14 -10.93 -16.25
CA ARG A 7 -22.10 -10.94 -17.71
C ARG A 7 -21.51 -9.63 -18.20
N CYS A 8 -20.51 -9.70 -19.07
CA CYS A 8 -20.04 -8.52 -19.79
C CYS A 8 -21.18 -8.00 -20.71
N PRO A 9 -21.59 -6.74 -20.61
CA PRO A 9 -22.64 -6.17 -21.45
C PRO A 9 -22.23 -6.06 -22.94
N ILE A 10 -20.92 -6.07 -23.24
CA ILE A 10 -20.40 -5.88 -24.61
C ILE A 10 -20.23 -7.22 -25.33
N CYS A 11 -19.49 -8.18 -24.74
CA CYS A 11 -19.20 -9.46 -25.40
C CYS A 11 -19.97 -10.65 -24.84
N SER A 12 -20.84 -10.44 -23.85
CA SER A 12 -21.65 -11.49 -23.22
C SER A 12 -20.88 -12.63 -22.54
N LYS A 13 -19.56 -12.51 -22.35
CA LYS A 13 -18.79 -13.46 -21.55
C LYS A 13 -19.27 -13.43 -20.09
N TRP A 14 -19.44 -14.61 -19.51
CA TRP A 14 -19.86 -14.79 -18.12
C TRP A 14 -18.67 -15.20 -17.27
N LYS A 15 -18.58 -14.65 -16.06
CA LYS A 15 -17.60 -15.10 -15.06
C LYS A 15 -18.12 -14.86 -13.66
N PHE A 16 -17.73 -15.73 -12.75
CA PHE A 16 -17.93 -15.52 -11.32
C PHE A 16 -16.82 -14.62 -10.81
N ILE A 17 -17.20 -13.54 -10.12
CA ILE A 17 -16.25 -12.70 -9.38
C ILE A 17 -16.39 -13.03 -7.91
N GLU A 18 -15.28 -13.28 -7.23
CA GLU A 18 -15.26 -13.59 -5.81
C GLU A 18 -15.13 -12.29 -5.00
N ILE A 19 -16.05 -12.08 -4.07
CA ILE A 19 -16.10 -10.89 -3.22
C ILE A 19 -16.28 -11.34 -1.77
N ALA A 20 -15.64 -10.65 -0.83
CA ALA A 20 -15.85 -10.87 0.59
C ALA A 20 -17.32 -10.62 1.01
N ASP A 21 -17.83 -11.48 1.91
CA ASP A 21 -19.24 -11.45 2.36
C ASP A 21 -19.62 -10.18 3.14
N ASP A 22 -18.65 -9.51 3.72
CA ASP A 22 -18.83 -8.29 4.50
C ASP A 22 -19.11 -7.07 3.60
N VAL A 23 -18.56 -7.04 2.39
CA VAL A 23 -18.80 -5.97 1.40
C VAL A 23 -20.25 -5.95 0.94
N THR A 24 -20.89 -7.12 0.81
CA THR A 24 -22.30 -7.23 0.37
C THR A 24 -23.30 -7.00 1.50
N LYS A 25 -22.90 -7.21 2.76
CA LYS A 25 -23.75 -7.00 3.94
C LYS A 25 -23.83 -5.54 4.41
N ASN A 26 -22.84 -4.71 4.09
CA ASN A 26 -22.75 -3.32 4.57
C ASN A 26 -23.33 -2.27 3.59
N VAL A 27 -24.04 -2.69 2.55
CA VAL A 27 -24.58 -1.78 1.52
C VAL A 27 -25.81 -1.03 2.05
N ALA A 28 -25.61 0.17 2.60
CA ALA A 28 -26.66 1.00 3.19
C ALA A 28 -27.78 1.44 2.21
N LYS A 29 -27.56 1.35 0.88
CA LYS A 29 -28.46 1.85 -0.18
C LYS A 29 -28.84 0.81 -1.26
N GLY A 30 -28.88 -0.47 -0.91
CA GLY A 30 -29.53 -1.52 -1.73
C GLY A 30 -28.75 -2.07 -2.93
N LEU A 31 -27.77 -1.34 -3.49
CA LEU A 31 -26.90 -1.81 -4.58
C LEU A 31 -25.42 -1.50 -4.31
N LEU A 32 -24.57 -2.49 -4.51
CA LEU A 32 -23.11 -2.40 -4.53
C LEU A 32 -22.66 -2.14 -5.97
N ALA A 33 -22.01 -1.00 -6.21
CA ALA A 33 -21.39 -0.72 -7.50
C ALA A 33 -19.97 -1.30 -7.51
N ILE A 34 -19.68 -2.17 -8.48
CA ILE A 34 -18.36 -2.80 -8.65
C ILE A 34 -17.82 -2.42 -10.02
N ASN A 35 -16.64 -1.83 -10.04
CA ASN A 35 -15.92 -1.61 -11.28
C ASN A 35 -15.30 -2.93 -11.76
N ILE A 36 -15.69 -3.38 -12.95
CA ILE A 36 -15.12 -4.54 -13.62
C ILE A 36 -14.06 -4.04 -14.59
N ALA A 37 -12.79 -4.18 -14.25
CA ALA A 37 -11.70 -3.78 -15.12
C ALA A 37 -11.53 -4.75 -16.30
N ALA A 38 -10.87 -4.25 -17.37
CA ALA A 38 -10.43 -5.10 -18.47
C ALA A 38 -9.51 -6.22 -17.93
N GLY A 39 -9.68 -7.43 -18.44
CA GLY A 39 -8.98 -8.63 -17.97
C GLY A 39 -9.65 -9.35 -16.79
N MET A 40 -10.57 -8.70 -16.03
CA MET A 40 -11.30 -9.41 -14.96
C MET A 40 -12.19 -10.50 -15.53
N ILE A 41 -13.02 -10.17 -16.52
CA ILE A 41 -13.92 -11.10 -17.23
C ILE A 41 -13.49 -11.28 -18.69
N CYS A 42 -13.17 -10.16 -19.33
CA CYS A 42 -12.79 -10.02 -20.72
C CYS A 42 -12.08 -8.68 -20.90
N ASP A 43 -11.71 -8.33 -22.12
CA ASP A 43 -10.94 -7.10 -22.41
C ASP A 43 -11.74 -5.79 -22.27
N HIS A 44 -13.03 -5.87 -21.93
CA HIS A 44 -13.88 -4.70 -21.69
C HIS A 44 -13.94 -4.32 -20.20
N SER A 45 -13.98 -3.01 -19.93
CA SER A 45 -14.29 -2.47 -18.60
C SER A 45 -15.72 -1.94 -18.51
N PHE A 46 -16.40 -2.17 -17.39
CA PHE A 46 -17.77 -1.70 -17.14
C PHE A 46 -18.06 -1.71 -15.64
N ILE A 47 -19.12 -1.05 -15.18
CA ILE A 47 -19.55 -1.06 -13.77
C ILE A 47 -20.73 -2.01 -13.63
N ALA A 48 -20.65 -2.97 -12.70
CA ALA A 48 -21.75 -3.87 -12.36
C ALA A 48 -22.41 -3.43 -11.05
N TYR A 49 -23.73 -3.31 -11.04
CA TYR A 49 -24.52 -3.02 -9.85
C TYR A 49 -25.11 -4.32 -9.30
N ILE A 50 -24.67 -4.71 -8.11
CA ILE A 50 -25.01 -6.00 -7.50
C ILE A 50 -25.83 -5.76 -6.26
N ASP A 51 -26.94 -6.46 -6.11
CA ASP A 51 -27.75 -6.36 -4.90
C ASP A 51 -27.22 -7.24 -3.74
N LYS A 52 -27.86 -7.13 -2.58
CA LYS A 52 -27.58 -7.95 -1.40
C LYS A 52 -27.76 -9.47 -1.61
N ASN A 53 -28.49 -9.88 -2.65
CA ASN A 53 -28.72 -11.27 -3.01
C ASN A 53 -27.73 -11.75 -4.08
N LEU A 54 -26.65 -10.99 -4.33
CA LEU A 54 -25.61 -11.30 -5.31
C LEU A 54 -26.12 -11.34 -6.76
N THR A 55 -27.28 -10.73 -7.01
CA THR A 55 -27.86 -10.62 -8.33
C THR A 55 -27.39 -9.32 -8.97
N VAL A 56 -26.79 -9.42 -10.15
CA VAL A 56 -26.46 -8.25 -10.97
C VAL A 56 -27.77 -7.64 -11.46
N ARG A 57 -28.04 -6.41 -11.04
CA ARG A 57 -29.24 -5.65 -11.41
C ARG A 57 -29.06 -4.83 -12.67
N ASP A 58 -27.86 -4.30 -12.86
CA ASP A 58 -27.53 -3.50 -14.04
C ASP A 58 -26.02 -3.52 -14.32
N CYS A 59 -25.64 -3.24 -15.56
CA CYS A 59 -24.27 -3.05 -16.00
C CYS A 59 -24.16 -1.75 -16.80
N LEU A 60 -23.33 -0.82 -16.34
CA LEU A 60 -23.06 0.43 -17.03
C LEU A 60 -21.72 0.35 -17.77
N VAL A 61 -21.76 0.51 -19.08
CA VAL A 61 -20.57 0.82 -19.89
C VAL A 61 -20.44 2.34 -19.91
N ALA A 62 -19.32 2.88 -19.43
CA ALA A 62 -19.09 4.31 -19.51
C ALA A 62 -18.68 4.68 -20.95
N ASP A 63 -19.45 5.55 -21.60
CA ASP A 63 -19.22 5.99 -22.99
C ASP A 63 -17.95 6.84 -23.17
N PHE A 64 -17.39 7.34 -22.07
CA PHE A 64 -16.13 8.05 -22.01
C PHE A 64 -15.47 7.80 -20.65
N LYS A 65 -14.18 7.44 -20.67
CA LYS A 65 -13.32 7.63 -19.50
C LYS A 65 -12.72 9.02 -19.63
N ILE A 66 -12.90 9.88 -18.64
CA ILE A 66 -12.14 11.12 -18.56
C ILE A 66 -10.71 10.72 -18.23
N GLU A 67 -9.89 10.54 -19.28
CA GLU A 67 -8.45 10.45 -19.11
C GLU A 67 -7.96 11.83 -18.69
N LEU A 68 -7.60 11.96 -17.41
CA LEU A 68 -6.90 13.14 -16.94
C LEU A 68 -5.62 13.26 -17.77
N PRO A 69 -5.28 14.44 -18.30
CA PRO A 69 -4.07 14.62 -19.10
C PRO A 69 -2.88 14.14 -18.28
N ARG A 70 -2.19 13.12 -18.78
CA ARG A 70 -0.94 12.63 -18.21
C ARG A 70 -0.01 13.85 -18.15
N SER A 71 0.25 14.35 -16.95
CA SER A 71 1.38 15.25 -16.73
C SER A 71 2.60 14.53 -17.29
N ALA A 72 3.25 15.16 -18.27
CA ALA A 72 4.33 14.56 -19.04
C ALA A 72 5.31 13.83 -18.11
N PRO A 73 5.69 12.57 -18.40
CA PRO A 73 6.70 11.90 -17.64
C PRO A 73 8.02 12.65 -17.84
N THR A 74 8.57 13.19 -16.76
CA THR A 74 9.99 13.53 -16.70
C THR A 74 10.76 12.23 -16.74
N GLU A 75 11.46 12.04 -17.86
CA GLU A 75 12.55 11.12 -18.15
C GLU A 75 12.28 9.61 -17.98
N GLU A 76 12.39 8.95 -19.13
CA GLU A 76 12.29 7.53 -19.40
C GLU A 76 13.13 6.72 -18.41
N THR A 77 12.46 6.03 -17.49
CA THR A 77 13.02 4.81 -16.90
C THR A 77 12.38 3.66 -17.67
N GLU A 78 13.21 2.87 -18.34
CA GLU A 78 12.82 1.70 -19.14
C GLU A 78 11.73 0.90 -18.41
N GLU A 79 10.53 0.89 -19.01
CA GLU A 79 9.44 0.02 -18.59
C GLU A 79 9.83 -1.42 -18.92
N ASP A 80 10.56 -2.06 -18.01
CA ASP A 80 10.56 -3.51 -17.91
C ASP A 80 9.16 -3.91 -17.42
N ALA A 81 8.24 -4.06 -18.38
CA ALA A 81 6.99 -4.78 -18.20
C ALA A 81 7.34 -6.25 -17.91
N SER A 82 7.70 -6.51 -16.65
CA SER A 82 7.85 -7.85 -16.13
C SER A 82 6.53 -8.61 -16.38
N PRO A 83 6.58 -9.85 -16.90
CA PRO A 83 5.41 -10.70 -17.16
C PRO A 83 4.63 -11.10 -15.90
N GLU A 84 4.96 -10.55 -14.72
CA GLU A 84 4.25 -10.76 -13.47
C GLU A 84 3.04 -9.84 -13.24
N THR A 85 2.96 -8.70 -13.94
CA THR A 85 1.87 -7.72 -13.76
C THR A 85 0.51 -8.23 -14.21
N ASP A 86 0.45 -9.11 -15.22
CA ASP A 86 -0.77 -9.79 -15.69
C ASP A 86 -1.39 -10.76 -14.65
N ARG A 87 -0.68 -11.09 -13.57
CA ARG A 87 -1.14 -12.05 -12.55
C ARG A 87 -1.73 -11.42 -11.29
N ILE A 88 -1.58 -10.11 -11.09
CA ILE A 88 -2.06 -9.46 -9.88
C ILE A 88 -3.39 -8.77 -10.18
N LYS A 89 -4.46 -9.28 -9.56
CA LYS A 89 -5.79 -8.67 -9.69
C LYS A 89 -5.97 -7.59 -8.64
N PHE A 90 -5.45 -6.41 -8.92
CA PHE A 90 -5.42 -5.28 -7.98
C PHE A 90 -6.79 -4.80 -7.53
N ASP A 91 -7.81 -4.94 -8.37
CA ASP A 91 -9.20 -4.70 -7.97
C ASP A 91 -9.59 -5.59 -6.79
N LEU A 92 -9.14 -6.85 -6.75
CA LEU A 92 -9.39 -7.72 -5.59
C LEU A 92 -8.70 -7.19 -4.34
N ILE A 93 -7.56 -6.51 -4.47
CA ILE A 93 -6.89 -5.93 -3.31
C ILE A 93 -7.68 -4.72 -2.83
N LYS A 94 -8.06 -3.79 -3.73
CA LYS A 94 -8.88 -2.62 -3.37
C LYS A 94 -10.23 -3.02 -2.77
N LEU A 95 -10.84 -4.11 -3.27
CA LEU A 95 -12.14 -4.58 -2.80
C LEU A 95 -12.07 -5.31 -1.46
N ASN A 96 -10.94 -5.94 -1.11
CA ASN A 96 -10.85 -6.82 0.06
C ASN A 96 -9.89 -6.32 1.15
N ILE A 97 -9.05 -5.32 0.88
CA ILE A 97 -8.19 -4.68 1.89
C ILE A 97 -8.65 -3.24 2.12
N PRO A 98 -9.06 -2.88 3.35
CA PRO A 98 -9.33 -1.50 3.72
C PRO A 98 -8.08 -0.61 3.63
N GLU A 99 -8.24 0.65 3.22
CA GLU A 99 -7.13 1.64 3.11
C GLU A 99 -6.29 1.73 4.39
N LEU A 100 -6.97 1.77 5.55
CA LEU A 100 -6.29 1.89 6.84
C LEU A 100 -5.39 0.69 7.16
N LEU A 101 -5.86 -0.53 6.84
CA LEU A 101 -5.04 -1.74 7.01
C LEU A 101 -3.83 -1.70 6.09
N MET A 102 -4.00 -1.26 4.84
CA MET A 102 -2.88 -1.11 3.92
C MET A 102 -1.86 -0.09 4.43
N ALA A 103 -2.31 1.02 5.02
CA ALA A 103 -1.45 2.02 5.64
C ALA A 103 -0.67 1.44 6.83
N TYR A 104 -1.29 0.60 7.68
CA TYR A 104 -0.58 -0.11 8.76
C TYR A 104 0.52 -1.04 8.24
N VAL A 105 0.21 -1.80 7.19
CA VAL A 105 1.16 -2.75 6.61
C VAL A 105 2.33 -2.01 5.96
N ILE A 106 2.07 -0.94 5.20
CA ILE A 106 3.13 -0.09 4.65
C ILE A 106 3.99 0.48 5.77
N LYS A 107 3.39 1.01 6.85
CA LYS A 107 4.14 1.53 8.01
C LYS A 107 5.08 0.47 8.60
N ALA A 108 4.57 -0.74 8.78
CA ALA A 108 5.35 -1.85 9.34
C ALA A 108 6.57 -2.17 8.46
N ILE A 109 6.39 -2.23 7.15
CA ILE A 109 7.46 -2.51 6.18
C ILE A 109 8.50 -1.38 6.18
N LEU A 110 8.06 -0.13 6.11
CA LEU A 110 8.94 1.04 6.16
C LEU A 110 9.75 1.14 7.45
N TYR A 111 9.35 0.44 8.51
CA TYR A 111 10.06 0.40 9.80
C TYR A 111 10.83 -0.91 9.99
N GLY A 112 10.94 -1.74 8.95
CA GLY A 112 11.70 -2.99 8.94
C GLY A 112 11.11 -4.05 9.87
N ARG A 113 9.78 -4.05 10.06
CA ARG A 113 9.10 -4.97 10.99
C ARG A 113 8.52 -6.17 10.27
N LYS A 114 8.77 -7.35 10.85
CA LYS A 114 8.12 -8.59 10.44
C LYS A 114 6.62 -8.48 10.67
N THR A 115 5.84 -8.83 9.66
CA THR A 115 4.40 -8.58 9.63
C THR A 115 3.63 -9.88 9.41
N VAL A 116 2.57 -10.08 10.18
CA VAL A 116 1.57 -11.13 9.94
C VAL A 116 0.25 -10.45 9.62
N LEU A 117 -0.32 -10.80 8.48
CA LEU A 117 -1.66 -10.41 8.10
C LEU A 117 -2.61 -11.60 8.24
N ILE A 118 -3.52 -11.53 9.20
CA ILE A 118 -4.56 -12.53 9.40
C ILE A 118 -5.74 -12.19 8.49
N LEU A 119 -6.02 -13.08 7.55
CA LEU A 119 -7.14 -12.97 6.63
C LEU A 119 -8.01 -14.23 6.70
N ASP A 120 -9.30 -14.05 6.42
CA ASP A 120 -10.25 -15.16 6.39
C ASP A 120 -10.21 -15.91 5.02
N GLN A 121 -9.44 -15.41 4.05
CA GLN A 121 -9.55 -15.77 2.63
C GLN A 121 -8.20 -16.13 1.99
N GLU A 122 -7.93 -17.43 1.85
CA GLU A 122 -6.66 -17.94 1.31
C GLU A 122 -6.34 -17.48 -0.13
N PHE A 123 -7.38 -17.31 -0.98
CA PHE A 123 -7.18 -16.92 -2.37
C PHE A 123 -6.51 -15.54 -2.52
N LEU A 124 -6.67 -14.66 -1.53
CA LEU A 124 -6.05 -13.34 -1.53
C LEU A 124 -4.56 -13.38 -1.20
N PHE A 125 -4.06 -14.46 -0.60
CA PHE A 125 -2.71 -14.49 -0.03
C PHE A 125 -1.66 -14.20 -1.10
N ASN A 126 -1.76 -14.86 -2.24
CA ASN A 126 -0.82 -14.65 -3.35
C ASN A 126 -1.00 -13.27 -4.00
N HIS A 127 -2.23 -12.78 -4.14
CA HIS A 127 -2.47 -11.46 -4.71
C HIS A 127 -1.86 -10.35 -3.86
N ILE A 128 -2.01 -10.43 -2.54
CA ILE A 128 -1.48 -9.45 -1.60
C ILE A 128 0.04 -9.54 -1.51
N LYS A 129 0.60 -10.76 -1.43
CA LYS A 129 2.06 -10.96 -1.45
C LYS A 129 2.67 -10.40 -2.73
N ASN A 130 2.07 -10.68 -3.88
CA ASN A 130 2.58 -10.19 -5.16
C ASN A 130 2.46 -8.67 -5.28
N PHE A 131 1.38 -8.07 -4.76
CA PHE A 131 1.25 -6.61 -4.70
C PHE A 131 2.36 -5.98 -3.87
N PHE A 132 2.58 -6.46 -2.64
CA PHE A 132 3.66 -5.91 -1.82
C PHE A 132 5.03 -6.15 -2.44
N ARG A 133 5.25 -7.32 -3.05
CA ARG A 133 6.46 -7.59 -3.82
C ARG A 133 6.68 -6.61 -4.96
N TYR A 134 5.62 -6.27 -5.70
CA TYR A 134 5.69 -5.31 -6.80
C TYR A 134 5.96 -3.88 -6.32
N VAL A 135 5.21 -3.39 -5.34
CA VAL A 135 5.31 -1.98 -4.91
C VAL A 135 6.57 -1.68 -4.12
N PHE A 136 7.17 -2.70 -3.49
CA PHE A 136 8.44 -2.59 -2.76
C PHE A 136 9.64 -3.13 -3.56
N ASP A 137 9.45 -3.49 -4.83
CA ASP A 137 10.53 -3.98 -5.67
C ASP A 137 11.68 -2.96 -5.74
N LYS A 138 12.89 -3.41 -5.42
CA LYS A 138 14.14 -2.63 -5.36
C LYS A 138 14.17 -1.49 -4.32
N SER A 139 13.20 -1.38 -3.43
CA SER A 139 13.22 -0.40 -2.33
C SER A 139 13.35 -1.06 -0.97
N PHE A 140 12.26 -1.50 -0.36
CA PHE A 140 12.27 -2.05 0.98
C PHE A 140 12.20 -3.59 0.96
N GLU A 141 13.06 -4.22 1.75
CA GLU A 141 12.89 -5.61 2.10
C GLU A 141 11.68 -5.74 3.04
N PHE A 142 10.84 -6.74 2.80
CA PHE A 142 9.71 -7.03 3.67
C PHE A 142 9.63 -8.51 4.00
N ASP A 143 9.34 -8.80 5.26
CA ASP A 143 9.07 -10.13 5.78
C ASP A 143 7.60 -10.17 6.21
N MET A 144 6.76 -10.71 5.32
CA MET A 144 5.31 -10.77 5.51
C MET A 144 4.78 -12.20 5.38
N GLU A 145 4.11 -12.65 6.43
CA GLU A 145 3.28 -13.85 6.40
C GLU A 145 1.81 -13.46 6.29
N ILE A 146 1.06 -14.18 5.47
CA ILE A 146 -0.39 -14.06 5.38
C ILE A 146 -0.96 -15.42 5.74
N ILE A 147 -1.78 -15.48 6.78
CA ILE A 147 -2.23 -16.72 7.40
C ILE A 147 -3.70 -16.66 7.76
N LEU A 148 -4.30 -17.83 7.97
CA LEU A 148 -5.64 -17.95 8.55
C LEU A 148 -5.61 -17.74 10.07
N GLU A 149 -6.76 -17.35 10.63
CA GLU A 149 -6.90 -17.15 12.08
C GLU A 149 -6.61 -18.43 12.89
N GLU A 150 -7.03 -19.59 12.39
CA GLU A 150 -6.78 -20.89 13.05
C GLU A 150 -5.28 -21.21 13.13
N GLU A 151 -4.53 -20.85 12.09
CA GLU A 151 -3.08 -21.02 12.06
C GLU A 151 -2.38 -20.09 13.04
N HIS A 152 -2.85 -18.85 13.16
CA HIS A 152 -2.34 -17.93 14.18
C HIS A 152 -2.55 -18.49 15.60
N LYS A 153 -3.74 -19.02 15.90
CA LYS A 153 -4.05 -19.60 17.21
C LYS A 153 -3.18 -20.81 17.54
N ARG A 154 -2.92 -21.68 16.56
CA ARG A 154 -2.04 -22.86 16.76
C ARG A 154 -0.58 -22.50 16.97
N ASN A 155 -0.12 -21.41 16.35
CA ASN A 155 1.28 -21.02 16.31
C ASN A 155 1.58 -19.69 17.01
N GLU A 156 0.78 -19.30 18.02
CA GLU A 156 0.88 -17.96 18.63
C GLU A 156 2.29 -17.62 19.14
N GLY A 157 3.03 -18.63 19.62
CA GLY A 157 4.41 -18.47 20.08
C GLY A 157 5.40 -18.03 18.99
N LYS A 158 5.15 -18.37 17.72
CA LYS A 158 6.00 -18.01 16.56
C LYS A 158 5.97 -16.52 16.29
N TYR A 159 4.83 -15.88 16.52
CA TYR A 159 4.57 -14.50 16.10
C TYR A 159 4.81 -13.47 17.22
N LYS A 160 5.57 -13.84 18.26
CA LYS A 160 5.77 -13.00 19.45
C LYS A 160 6.38 -11.64 19.16
N GLU A 161 7.32 -11.59 18.23
CA GLU A 161 8.04 -10.37 17.82
C GLU A 161 7.51 -9.78 16.51
N PHE A 162 6.42 -10.31 15.96
CA PHE A 162 5.80 -9.81 14.73
C PHE A 162 4.76 -8.74 15.05
N LEU A 163 4.56 -7.81 14.12
CA LEU A 163 3.36 -7.00 14.05
C LEU A 163 2.24 -7.85 13.47
N VAL A 164 1.13 -7.98 14.20
CA VAL A 164 0.02 -8.85 13.79
C VAL A 164 -1.22 -7.99 13.55
N PHE A 165 -1.73 -8.06 12.32
CA PHE A 165 -2.92 -7.32 11.90
C PHE A 165 -4.06 -8.29 11.59
N LYS A 166 -5.28 -7.93 11.98
CA LYS A 166 -6.50 -8.65 11.63
C LYS A 166 -7.58 -7.64 11.30
N LYS A 167 -8.04 -7.62 10.05
CA LYS A 167 -9.02 -6.61 9.58
C LYS A 167 -8.52 -5.18 9.87
N LEU A 168 -9.22 -4.40 10.68
CA LEU A 168 -8.81 -3.05 11.06
C LEU A 168 -8.08 -2.99 12.41
N GLU A 169 -7.86 -4.14 13.04
CA GLU A 169 -7.30 -4.24 14.38
C GLU A 169 -5.80 -4.58 14.34
N VAL A 170 -5.05 -3.91 15.22
CA VAL A 170 -3.67 -4.26 15.55
C VAL A 170 -3.71 -5.23 16.72
N ILE A 171 -3.59 -6.52 16.42
CA ILE A 171 -3.65 -7.59 17.43
C ILE A 171 -2.39 -7.60 18.29
N ARG A 172 -1.23 -7.28 17.67
CA ARG A 172 0.05 -7.26 18.37
C ARG A 172 0.94 -6.16 17.83
N ASP A 173 1.36 -5.28 18.72
CA ASP A 173 2.39 -4.26 18.49
C ASP A 173 3.13 -3.95 19.79
N LYS A 174 4.15 -4.77 20.08
CA LYS A 174 4.94 -4.71 21.31
C LYS A 174 5.59 -3.34 21.54
N ASN A 175 5.98 -2.68 20.45
CA ASN A 175 6.73 -1.43 20.48
C ASN A 175 5.84 -0.19 20.23
N LYS A 176 4.53 -0.37 20.06
CA LYS A 176 3.55 0.70 19.78
C LYS A 176 3.96 1.58 18.60
N ILE A 177 4.46 0.94 17.54
CA ILE A 177 4.89 1.60 16.31
C ILE A 177 3.69 2.10 15.50
N ILE A 178 2.57 1.37 15.57
CA ILE A 178 1.36 1.67 14.84
C ILE A 178 0.47 2.58 15.70
N ASP A 179 0.47 3.86 15.37
CA ASP A 179 -0.47 4.85 15.91
C ASP A 179 -1.36 5.36 14.76
N PRO A 180 -2.68 5.08 14.77
CA PRO A 180 -3.60 5.52 13.72
C PRO A 180 -3.61 7.03 13.47
N LYS A 181 -3.18 7.83 14.45
CA LYS A 181 -3.07 9.29 14.36
C LYS A 181 -1.75 9.78 13.72
N LYS A 182 -0.77 8.90 13.53
CA LYS A 182 0.56 9.22 12.97
C LYS A 182 0.83 8.46 11.66
N LEU A 183 -0.20 8.38 10.82
CA LEU A 183 -0.16 7.69 9.53
C LEU A 183 -0.52 8.60 8.36
N ASP A 184 -0.38 9.91 8.53
CA ASP A 184 -0.88 10.87 7.54
C ASP A 184 -0.21 10.65 6.16
N LEU A 185 1.09 10.35 6.15
CA LEU A 185 1.81 10.06 4.91
C LEU A 185 1.45 8.71 4.32
N GLU A 186 1.39 7.64 5.12
CA GLU A 186 0.95 6.32 4.64
C GLU A 186 -0.48 6.37 4.09
N LYS A 187 -1.40 7.04 4.81
CA LYS A 187 -2.78 7.24 4.35
C LYS A 187 -2.83 8.02 3.06
N ALA A 188 -2.04 9.08 2.91
CA ALA A 188 -2.00 9.84 1.65
C ALA A 188 -1.51 8.99 0.47
N ILE A 189 -0.49 8.15 0.69
CA ILE A 189 0.03 7.22 -0.33
C ILE A 189 -1.04 6.21 -0.74
N VAL A 190 -1.65 5.56 0.24
CA VAL A 190 -2.70 4.55 0.00
C VAL A 190 -3.92 5.19 -0.65
N HIS A 191 -4.38 6.33 -0.13
CA HIS A 191 -5.55 7.02 -0.66
C HIS A 191 -5.38 7.36 -2.14
N LYS A 192 -4.19 7.84 -2.54
CA LYS A 192 -3.89 8.11 -3.95
C LYS A 192 -3.98 6.84 -4.80
N PHE A 193 -3.46 5.71 -4.31
CA PHE A 193 -3.60 4.42 -4.98
C PHE A 193 -5.07 4.00 -5.13
N PHE A 194 -5.88 4.15 -4.08
CA PHE A 194 -7.30 3.76 -4.11
C PHE A 194 -8.14 4.67 -5.01
N ALA A 195 -7.87 5.97 -5.01
CA ALA A 195 -8.56 6.97 -5.81
C ALA A 195 -8.26 6.85 -7.32
N GLU A 196 -7.12 6.28 -7.69
CA GLU A 196 -6.75 6.10 -9.09
C GLU A 196 -7.61 5.04 -9.78
N TYR A 197 -8.19 5.40 -10.92
CA TYR A 197 -9.04 4.52 -11.71
C TYR A 197 -8.22 3.61 -12.62
N ASP A 198 -7.11 4.11 -13.17
CA ASP A 198 -6.18 3.30 -13.96
C ASP A 198 -5.29 2.45 -13.04
N LEU A 199 -5.42 1.13 -13.14
CA LEU A 199 -4.75 0.21 -12.23
C LEU A 199 -3.22 0.29 -12.33
N ILE A 200 -2.68 0.40 -13.54
CA ILE A 200 -1.24 0.44 -13.76
C ILE A 200 -0.69 1.77 -13.26
N ALA A 201 -1.38 2.88 -13.55
CA ALA A 201 -1.01 4.19 -13.04
C ALA A 201 -1.04 4.24 -11.51
N GLY A 202 -2.05 3.63 -10.88
CA GLY A 202 -2.16 3.56 -9.42
C GLY A 202 -0.98 2.81 -8.80
N LEU A 203 -0.60 1.68 -9.39
CA LEU A 203 0.53 0.87 -8.93
C LEU A 203 1.87 1.55 -9.09
N ASN A 204 2.09 2.12 -10.27
CA ASN A 204 3.29 2.90 -10.53
C ASN A 204 3.34 4.09 -9.58
N SER A 205 2.22 4.74 -9.29
CA SER A 205 2.18 5.86 -8.35
C SER A 205 2.59 5.44 -6.94
N ILE A 206 2.09 4.33 -6.40
CA ILE A 206 2.51 3.87 -5.07
C ILE A 206 3.95 3.38 -5.06
N ARG A 207 4.37 2.58 -6.05
CA ARG A 207 5.75 2.08 -6.19
C ARG A 207 6.75 3.22 -6.27
N ASN A 208 6.52 4.19 -7.17
CA ASN A 208 7.42 5.33 -7.35
C ASN A 208 7.50 6.17 -6.07
N LYS A 209 6.38 6.34 -5.36
CA LYS A 209 6.38 7.07 -4.10
C LYS A 209 7.16 6.34 -3.00
N LEU A 210 7.04 5.02 -2.90
CA LEU A 210 7.81 4.20 -1.95
C LEU A 210 9.30 4.16 -2.30
N ASN A 211 9.65 3.98 -3.57
CA ASN A 211 11.05 4.01 -4.04
C ASN A 211 11.73 5.33 -3.70
N LYS A 212 11.05 6.45 -3.94
CA LYS A 212 11.55 7.77 -3.57
C LYS A 212 11.73 7.96 -2.06
N ILE A 213 10.81 7.43 -1.25
CA ILE A 213 10.97 7.44 0.22
C ILE A 213 12.21 6.64 0.62
N TYR A 214 12.44 5.49 -0.02
CA TYR A 214 13.63 4.67 0.20
C TYR A 214 14.91 5.41 -0.15
N GLU A 215 15.02 5.94 -1.36
CA GLU A 215 16.20 6.67 -1.85
C GLU A 215 16.54 7.84 -0.94
N PHE A 216 15.55 8.68 -0.62
CA PHE A 216 15.78 9.83 0.25
C PHE A 216 16.22 9.40 1.66
N SER A 217 15.60 8.35 2.21
CA SER A 217 15.96 7.85 3.53
C SER A 217 17.37 7.24 3.52
N LYS A 218 17.72 6.50 2.47
CA LYS A 218 19.04 5.88 2.30
C LYS A 218 20.13 6.95 2.23
N ASP A 219 19.96 7.97 1.42
CA ASP A 219 20.94 9.06 1.30
C ASP A 219 21.10 9.85 2.60
N ILE A 220 19.99 10.11 3.31
CA ILE A 220 20.05 10.73 4.64
C ILE A 220 20.82 9.82 5.62
N ALA A 221 20.58 8.51 5.59
CA ALA A 221 21.29 7.55 6.44
C ALA A 221 22.80 7.60 6.17
N GLU A 222 23.21 7.50 4.90
CA GLU A 222 24.61 7.58 4.48
C GLU A 222 25.25 8.91 4.86
N LEU A 223 24.53 10.03 4.69
CA LEU A 223 25.02 11.35 5.06
C LEU A 223 25.26 11.48 6.56
N ILE A 224 24.35 10.98 7.40
CA ILE A 224 24.48 10.98 8.86
C ILE A 224 25.66 10.12 9.30
N GLU A 225 25.82 8.92 8.74
CA GLU A 225 26.92 8.02 9.08
C GLU A 225 28.29 8.60 8.71
N ASN A 226 28.36 9.37 7.61
CA ASN A 226 29.57 10.05 7.17
C ASN A 226 29.90 11.32 7.97
N HIS A 227 28.94 11.86 8.74
CA HIS A 227 29.08 13.11 9.50
C HIS A 227 29.16 12.90 11.02
N LYS A 228 29.56 11.72 11.50
CA LYS A 228 29.60 11.35 12.95
C LYS A 228 30.27 12.37 13.89
N GLU A 229 31.14 13.24 13.40
CA GLU A 229 31.87 14.24 14.20
C GLU A 229 31.38 15.69 14.02
N LYS A 230 30.46 15.97 13.10
CA LYS A 230 29.95 17.32 12.83
C LYS A 230 28.46 17.42 13.15
N PRO A 231 28.00 18.54 13.73
CA PRO A 231 26.58 18.75 13.97
C PRO A 231 25.82 18.78 12.64
N ILE A 232 24.91 17.82 12.45
CA ILE A 232 24.01 17.80 11.31
C ILE A 232 22.72 18.52 11.67
N THR A 233 22.26 19.39 10.77
CA THR A 233 21.05 20.21 10.98
C THR A 233 19.97 19.82 9.98
N SER A 234 18.72 20.14 10.31
CA SER A 234 17.60 19.88 9.41
C SER A 234 17.79 20.57 8.06
N LYS A 235 18.36 21.77 8.07
CA LYS A 235 18.71 22.54 6.87
C LYS A 235 19.72 21.81 5.98
N ILE A 236 20.74 21.19 6.57
CA ILE A 236 21.73 20.41 5.81
C ILE A 236 21.05 19.23 5.11
N LEU A 237 20.20 18.49 5.81
CA LEU A 237 19.48 17.35 5.23
C LEU A 237 18.52 17.76 4.11
N ILE A 238 17.75 18.84 4.31
CA ILE A 238 16.81 19.35 3.30
C ILE A 238 17.56 19.83 2.06
N ASN A 239 18.64 20.58 2.24
CA ASN A 239 19.45 21.06 1.12
C ASN A 239 20.08 19.91 0.36
N HIS A 240 20.60 18.90 1.06
CA HIS A 240 21.19 17.72 0.43
C HIS A 240 20.18 17.00 -0.47
N ILE A 241 18.97 16.72 0.01
CA ILE A 241 17.92 16.11 -0.81
C ILE A 241 17.53 17.01 -1.98
N SER A 242 17.43 18.33 -1.76
CA SER A 242 17.08 19.26 -2.82
C SER A 242 18.16 19.37 -3.90
N GLU A 243 19.43 19.23 -3.55
CA GLU A 243 20.56 19.27 -4.48
C GLU A 243 20.69 17.95 -5.25
N ALA A 244 20.56 16.81 -4.56
CA ALA A 244 20.70 15.49 -5.17
C ALA A 244 19.53 15.12 -6.09
N TYR A 245 18.30 15.51 -5.73
CA TYR A 245 17.08 15.07 -6.42
C TYR A 245 16.29 16.20 -7.08
N GLY A 246 16.72 17.46 -6.95
CA GLY A 246 15.97 18.62 -7.45
C GLY A 246 14.67 18.89 -6.70
N GLU A 247 14.50 18.31 -5.50
CA GLU A 247 13.23 18.31 -4.78
C GLU A 247 13.26 19.00 -3.42
N LYS A 248 12.34 19.96 -3.24
CA LYS A 248 12.17 20.66 -1.97
C LYS A 248 11.22 19.88 -1.06
N ILE A 249 11.75 19.42 0.06
CA ILE A 249 10.97 18.73 1.09
C ILE A 249 10.67 19.66 2.27
N GLN A 250 9.52 19.43 2.92
CA GLN A 250 9.11 20.17 4.11
C GLN A 250 9.51 19.41 5.38
N MET A 251 9.58 20.12 6.52
CA MET A 251 9.97 19.54 7.81
C MET A 251 9.17 18.31 8.23
N PRO A 252 7.82 18.24 8.07
CA PRO A 252 7.08 17.03 8.43
C PRO A 252 7.50 15.80 7.63
N TYR A 253 7.85 15.98 6.35
CA TYR A 253 8.35 14.91 5.50
C TYR A 253 9.79 14.54 5.86
N LEU A 254 10.64 15.51 6.23
CA LEU A 254 11.97 15.19 6.76
C LEU A 254 11.87 14.34 8.04
N ASN A 255 11.02 14.72 9.00
CA ASN A 255 10.82 13.97 10.23
C ASN A 255 10.40 12.52 9.96
N TYR A 256 9.53 12.35 8.97
CA TYR A 256 9.10 11.04 8.49
C TYR A 256 10.26 10.19 7.94
N LEU A 257 11.09 10.77 7.06
CA LEU A 257 12.27 10.09 6.51
C LEU A 257 13.27 9.73 7.62
N ILE A 258 13.48 10.62 8.59
CA ILE A 258 14.36 10.38 9.74
C ILE A 258 13.87 9.20 10.60
N ASP A 259 12.55 9.06 10.78
CA ASP A 259 12.03 7.89 11.48
C ASP A 259 12.36 6.59 10.72
N ILE A 260 12.24 6.59 9.39
CA ILE A 260 12.63 5.44 8.55
C ILE A 260 14.14 5.16 8.69
N VAL A 261 14.98 6.20 8.69
CA VAL A 261 16.43 6.07 8.94
C VAL A 261 16.71 5.39 10.28
N ARG A 262 16.03 5.81 11.35
CA ARG A 262 16.20 5.19 12.68
C ARG A 262 15.73 3.74 12.72
N TYR A 263 14.57 3.42 12.14
CA TYR A 263 13.95 2.12 12.34
C TYR A 263 14.34 1.07 11.30
N TYR A 264 14.35 1.45 10.01
CA TYR A 264 14.66 0.54 8.92
C TYR A 264 16.17 0.42 8.72
N PHE A 265 16.87 1.54 8.54
CA PHE A 265 18.32 1.57 8.33
C PHE A 265 19.12 1.39 9.63
N LYS A 266 18.46 1.49 10.79
CA LYS A 266 19.07 1.31 12.13
C LYS A 266 20.24 2.26 12.40
N VAL A 267 20.20 3.45 11.81
CA VAL A 267 21.21 4.49 12.02
C VAL A 267 20.84 5.32 13.25
N GLU A 268 21.83 5.55 14.11
CA GLU A 268 21.68 6.44 15.25
C GLU A 268 21.64 7.90 14.76
N VAL A 269 20.46 8.52 14.88
CA VAL A 269 20.27 9.90 14.42
C VAL A 269 20.56 10.86 15.58
N PRO A 270 21.54 11.77 15.46
CA PRO A 270 21.85 12.74 16.49
C PRO A 270 20.69 13.73 16.71
N LYS A 271 20.78 14.57 17.76
CA LYS A 271 19.78 15.63 17.96
C LYS A 271 19.87 16.64 16.81
N ILE A 272 18.80 16.73 16.03
CA ILE A 272 18.66 17.67 14.91
C ILE A 272 17.63 18.73 15.29
N ASP A 273 17.93 20.00 14.99
CA ASP A 273 17.04 21.13 15.22
C ASP A 273 15.72 21.00 14.43
N GLY A 274 14.58 21.23 15.09
CA GLY A 274 13.26 21.14 14.43
C GLY A 274 12.77 19.72 14.14
N VAL A 275 13.62 18.70 14.36
CA VAL A 275 13.23 17.29 14.28
C VAL A 275 12.78 16.85 15.66
N SER A 276 11.50 16.46 15.77
CA SER A 276 10.99 15.90 17.01
C SER A 276 11.65 14.56 17.29
N ASN A 277 12.48 14.50 18.34
CA ASN A 277 12.92 13.23 18.92
C ASN A 277 11.70 12.54 19.53
N LEU A 278 11.02 11.72 18.74
CA LEU A 278 9.82 11.02 19.17
C LEU A 278 10.09 9.89 20.18
N LEU A 279 11.34 9.69 20.61
CA LEU A 279 11.70 8.80 21.71
C LEU A 279 12.83 9.41 22.55
N GLY A 280 12.44 10.27 23.49
CA GLY A 280 13.19 10.43 24.73
C GLY A 280 12.70 9.40 25.74
N PHE A 281 13.13 8.13 25.60
CA PHE A 281 13.11 7.12 26.66
C PHE A 281 14.08 5.99 26.27
N LEU A 282 15.32 6.12 26.74
CA LEU A 282 16.09 5.09 27.42
C LEU A 282 17.10 5.80 28.33
#